data_AF-A0A7S4M1F6-F1
#
_entry.id   AF-A0A7S4M1F6-F1
#
_cell.length_a   1.000
_cell.length_b   1.000
_cell.length_c   1.000
_cell.angle_alpha   90.00
_cell.angle_beta   90.00
_cell.angle_gamma   90.00
#
_symmetry.space_group_name_H-M   'P 1'
#
loop_
_entity.id
_entity.type
_entity.pdbx_description
1 polymer ?
#
loop_
_entity_poly.entity_id
_entity_poly.type
_entity_poly.pdbx_seq_one_letter_code
_entity_poly.pdbx_strand_id
1 'polypeptide(L)'
;DDTCTLISPLEPGEWATFASRFLFLEAAEDAYRCELGELLLDARHQGQLYVKGVWIADLQKDGLGSGLNLRHMRLDRDRRAVLHQSDLESQAAALWVRAIDTRPQLASRLYRLLDAPSPPSDVRRVCEFLQASERPNFIAAMAAEFFSAAGEGAVPVAVGSELPISLGDVEATLNKAIVMVPPGLLAILQQCPGVLTIDEIQQQLRRAAPPPPPPPLPWASLPEEYKQVARHAATLVRLGGDVAFDVSLVDLVDAPAAPTPLLDPRTGLPAPPLAAFDV
;
A
#
# COMPACT_ATOMS: atom_id res chain seq x y z
N ASP A 1 23.09 51.19 15.68
CA ASP A 1 24.27 51.18 14.81
C ASP A 1 23.96 50.41 13.55
N ASP A 2 23.54 51.14 12.52
CA ASP A 2 23.36 50.59 11.18
C ASP A 2 24.74 50.32 10.56
N THR A 3 25.21 49.08 10.69
CA THR A 3 26.28 48.56 9.85
C THR A 3 25.76 48.39 8.43
N CYS A 4 25.69 49.49 7.68
CA CYS A 4 25.45 49.44 6.23
C CYS A 4 26.77 49.19 5.50
N THR A 5 26.83 48.08 4.76
CA THR A 5 27.94 47.78 3.84
C THR A 5 27.45 47.97 2.41
N LEU A 6 28.10 48.86 1.66
CA LEU A 6 27.86 49.04 0.23
C LEU A 6 28.69 48.00 -0.55
N ILE A 7 28.02 47.22 -1.39
CA ILE A 7 28.65 46.29 -2.32
C ILE A 7 28.44 46.86 -3.73
N SER A 8 29.51 47.23 -4.42
CA SER A 8 29.47 47.78 -5.77
C SER A 8 30.82 47.59 -6.49
N PRO A 9 30.83 47.35 -7.82
CA PRO A 9 29.68 47.08 -8.68
C PRO A 9 29.31 45.58 -8.68
N LEU A 10 28.01 45.26 -8.74
CA LEU A 10 27.51 43.90 -9.00
C LEU A 10 26.89 43.89 -10.39
N GLU A 11 27.26 42.92 -11.22
CA GLU A 11 26.58 42.70 -12.49
C GLU A 11 25.14 42.20 -12.25
N PRO A 12 24.19 42.44 -13.16
CA PRO A 12 22.79 42.03 -12.98
C PRO A 12 22.61 40.53 -12.68
N GLY A 13 23.43 39.67 -13.27
CA GLY A 13 23.40 38.22 -13.02
C GLY A 13 23.92 37.83 -11.63
N GLU A 14 24.93 38.55 -11.14
CA GLU A 14 25.45 38.35 -9.78
C GLU A 14 24.41 38.78 -8.76
N TRP A 15 23.76 39.94 -8.97
CA TRP A 15 22.67 40.40 -8.11
C TRP A 15 21.52 39.40 -8.05
N ALA A 16 21.07 38.87 -9.20
CA ALA A 16 20.01 37.86 -9.24
C ALA A 16 20.40 36.61 -8.43
N THR A 17 21.66 36.18 -8.52
CA THR A 17 22.19 35.05 -7.74
C THR A 17 22.23 35.35 -6.24
N PHE A 18 22.55 36.58 -5.84
CA PHE A 18 22.53 36.96 -4.42
C PHE A 18 21.11 37.13 -3.89
N ALA A 19 20.21 37.74 -4.66
CA ALA A 19 18.82 37.95 -4.28
C ALA A 19 18.10 36.62 -4.00
N SER A 20 18.31 35.59 -4.83
CA SER A 20 17.70 34.26 -4.65
C SER A 20 18.15 33.52 -3.38
N ARG A 21 19.25 33.97 -2.76
CA ARG A 21 19.72 33.45 -1.46
C ARG A 21 18.93 34.01 -0.27
N PHE A 22 18.05 34.99 -0.49
CA PHE A 22 17.30 35.64 0.58
C PHE A 22 15.81 35.67 0.26
N LEU A 23 15.01 34.89 1.00
CA LEU A 23 13.56 34.80 0.79
C LEU A 23 12.81 36.11 1.11
N PHE A 24 13.45 37.05 1.81
CA PHE A 24 12.90 38.39 2.05
C PHE A 24 13.17 39.36 0.90
N LEU A 25 14.11 39.06 -0.01
CA LEU A 25 14.30 39.80 -1.25
C LEU A 25 13.47 39.17 -2.38
N GLU A 26 13.47 37.84 -2.45
CA GLU A 26 12.73 37.07 -3.45
C GLU A 26 11.92 35.97 -2.76
N ALA A 27 10.67 36.29 -2.43
CA ALA A 27 9.78 35.35 -1.75
C ALA A 27 9.30 34.24 -2.69
N ALA A 28 9.09 33.04 -2.12
CA ALA A 28 8.40 31.96 -2.81
C ALA A 28 6.95 32.37 -3.18
N GLU A 29 6.53 32.01 -4.38
CA GLU A 29 5.19 32.27 -4.90
C GLU A 29 4.18 31.33 -4.25
N ASP A 30 4.46 30.02 -4.29
CA ASP A 30 3.73 29.02 -3.53
C ASP A 30 4.57 28.50 -2.35
N ALA A 31 4.10 28.84 -1.15
CA ALA A 31 4.62 28.30 0.08
C ALA A 31 3.51 28.12 1.11
N TYR A 32 3.63 27.06 1.91
CA TYR A 32 2.88 26.89 3.15
C TYR A 32 3.73 27.39 4.32
N ARG A 33 3.14 28.19 5.23
CA ARG A 33 3.86 28.81 6.35
C ARG A 33 3.18 28.48 7.66
N CYS A 34 3.96 28.11 8.66
CA CYS A 34 3.50 27.95 10.05
C CYS A 34 4.62 28.32 11.03
N GLU A 35 4.41 28.05 12.31
CA GLU A 35 5.38 28.34 13.37
C GLU A 35 6.72 27.61 13.18
N LEU A 36 6.70 26.36 12.70
CA LEU A 36 7.90 25.55 12.49
C LEU A 36 8.81 26.15 11.39
N GLY A 37 8.18 26.74 10.37
CA GLY A 37 8.87 27.17 9.18
C GLY A 37 7.94 27.27 7.97
N GLU A 38 8.54 27.17 6.80
CA GLU A 38 7.84 27.25 5.52
C GLU A 38 8.23 26.06 4.64
N LEU A 39 7.22 25.43 4.06
CA LEU A 39 7.37 24.45 2.99
C LEU A 39 7.26 25.21 1.67
N LEU A 40 8.36 25.31 0.94
CA LEU A 40 8.46 26.02 -0.33
C LEU A 40 8.12 25.05 -1.46
N LEU A 41 7.07 25.38 -2.21
CA LEU A 41 6.45 24.48 -3.17
C LEU A 41 6.85 24.79 -4.61
N ASP A 42 7.41 25.96 -4.89
CA ASP A 42 7.93 26.31 -6.22
C ASP A 42 9.05 25.37 -6.66
N ALA A 43 9.07 25.00 -7.94
CA ALA A 43 10.10 24.13 -8.51
C ALA A 43 11.52 24.67 -8.32
N ARG A 44 11.71 26.00 -8.37
CA ARG A 44 13.02 26.65 -8.17
C ARG A 44 13.61 26.45 -6.78
N HIS A 45 12.77 26.18 -5.77
CA HIS A 45 13.20 25.97 -4.39
C HIS A 45 13.36 24.49 -4.04
N GLN A 46 13.13 23.56 -4.98
CA GLN A 46 13.28 22.13 -4.74
C GLN A 46 14.69 21.80 -4.22
N GLY A 47 14.76 21.13 -3.07
CA GLY A 47 16.00 20.76 -2.40
C GLY A 47 16.75 21.91 -1.74
N GLN A 48 16.24 23.14 -1.80
CA GLN A 48 16.91 24.30 -1.20
C GLN A 48 16.54 24.44 0.28
N LEU A 49 17.56 24.55 1.13
CA LEU A 49 17.40 24.79 2.57
C LEU A 49 17.70 26.25 2.90
N TYR A 50 16.70 26.90 3.47
CA TYR A 50 16.78 28.24 4.06
C TYR A 50 16.58 28.15 5.57
N VAL A 51 17.23 29.06 6.29
CA VAL A 51 17.03 29.25 7.73
C VAL A 51 16.78 30.72 7.98
N LYS A 52 15.62 31.04 8.57
CA LYS A 52 15.20 32.43 8.82
C LYS A 52 15.27 33.30 7.55
N GLY A 53 14.93 32.72 6.40
CA GLY A 53 14.95 33.39 5.10
C GLY A 53 16.33 33.51 4.44
N VAL A 54 17.39 32.95 5.02
CA VAL A 54 18.75 32.96 4.42
C VAL A 54 19.09 31.57 3.89
N TRP A 55 19.54 31.48 2.65
CA TRP A 55 19.96 30.24 2.02
C TRP A 55 21.19 29.66 2.71
N ILE A 56 21.13 28.35 2.99
CA ILE A 56 22.17 27.62 3.70
C ILE A 56 22.83 26.60 2.78
N ALA A 57 22.04 25.78 2.09
CA ALA A 57 22.55 24.68 1.29
C ALA A 57 21.56 24.23 0.21
N ASP A 58 22.12 23.63 -0.83
CA ASP A 58 21.40 22.79 -1.78
C ASP A 58 21.53 21.33 -1.36
N LEU A 59 20.41 20.72 -0.98
CA LEU A 59 20.27 19.36 -0.47
C LEU A 59 19.55 18.44 -1.48
N GLN A 60 19.50 18.80 -2.77
CA GLN A 60 18.91 17.92 -3.80
C GLN A 60 19.61 16.56 -3.83
N LYS A 61 20.95 16.55 -3.69
CA LYS A 61 21.75 15.31 -3.68
C LYS A 61 21.56 14.50 -2.40
N ASP A 62 21.18 15.15 -1.30
CA ASP A 62 20.84 14.52 -0.02
C ASP A 62 19.37 14.04 0.01
N GLY A 63 18.68 14.14 -1.12
CA GLY A 63 17.36 13.57 -1.34
C GLY A 63 16.21 14.46 -0.88
N LEU A 64 16.41 15.77 -0.70
CA LEU A 64 15.34 16.68 -0.31
C LEU A 64 14.44 17.01 -1.53
N GLY A 65 13.17 16.64 -1.46
CA GLY A 65 12.20 16.77 -2.55
C GLY A 65 11.44 18.09 -2.60
N SER A 66 11.53 18.89 -1.55
CA SER A 66 10.85 20.18 -1.39
C SER A 66 11.85 21.27 -0.98
N GLY A 67 11.46 22.54 -1.05
CA GLY A 67 12.23 23.60 -0.41
C GLY A 67 11.78 23.81 1.03
N LEU A 68 12.69 24.17 1.91
CA LEU A 68 12.41 24.36 3.34
C LEU A 68 12.96 25.70 3.82
N ASN A 69 12.20 26.40 4.65
CA ASN A 69 12.67 27.56 5.41
C ASN A 69 12.38 27.38 6.90
N LEU A 70 13.40 27.08 7.70
CA LEU A 70 13.19 26.70 9.10
C LEU A 70 13.48 27.87 10.04
N ARG A 71 12.51 28.20 10.90
CA ARG A 71 12.55 29.41 11.76
C ARG A 71 13.36 29.21 13.03
N HIS A 72 13.26 28.01 13.60
CA HIS A 72 13.88 27.68 14.89
C HIS A 72 15.22 26.97 14.75
N MET A 73 15.70 26.78 13.53
CA MET A 73 17.00 26.16 13.29
C MET A 73 18.13 27.03 13.82
N ARG A 74 19.04 26.40 14.56
CA ARG A 74 20.27 27.02 15.03
C ARG A 74 21.34 26.86 13.96
N LEU A 75 21.98 27.97 13.62
CA LEU A 75 23.16 27.99 12.76
C LEU A 75 24.40 28.06 13.64
N ASP A 76 25.48 27.42 13.24
CA ASP A 76 26.78 27.65 13.87
C ASP A 76 27.37 29.01 13.48
N ARG A 77 28.56 29.32 14.01
CA ARG A 77 29.27 30.57 13.73
C ARG A 77 29.52 30.78 12.24
N ASP A 78 29.77 29.69 11.50
CA ASP A 78 30.12 29.71 10.09
C ASP A 78 28.87 29.54 9.19
N ARG A 79 27.67 29.69 9.78
CA ARG A 79 26.35 29.57 9.14
C ARG A 79 26.09 28.22 8.50
N ARG A 80 26.78 27.18 8.94
CA ARG A 80 26.46 25.81 8.58
C ARG A 80 25.31 25.36 9.46
N ALA A 81 24.27 24.79 8.84
CA ALA A 81 23.27 24.05 9.60
C ALA A 81 23.96 22.84 10.21
N VAL A 82 24.14 22.86 11.53
CA VAL A 82 24.56 21.66 12.28
C VAL A 82 23.30 20.87 12.54
N LEU A 83 22.85 20.12 11.54
CA LEU A 83 21.71 19.23 11.72
C LEU A 83 22.09 17.79 11.46
N HIS A 84 21.59 16.94 12.35
CA HIS A 84 21.41 15.54 12.03
C HIS A 84 20.30 15.45 10.97
N GLN A 85 20.54 14.67 9.92
CA GLN A 85 19.60 14.46 8.84
C GLN A 85 18.20 14.07 9.36
N SER A 86 18.15 13.25 10.41
CA SER A 86 16.90 12.83 11.09
C SER A 86 16.04 13.99 11.59
N ASP A 87 16.64 15.08 12.06
CA ASP A 87 15.91 16.25 12.58
C ASP A 87 15.30 17.06 11.44
N LEU A 88 16.01 17.13 10.30
CA LEU A 88 15.53 17.79 9.10
C LEU A 88 14.32 17.03 8.54
N GLU A 89 14.45 15.71 8.43
CA GLU A 89 13.38 14.82 7.98
C GLU A 89 12.14 14.95 8.90
N SER A 90 12.35 15.01 10.22
CA SER A 90 11.26 15.20 11.20
C SER A 90 10.53 16.52 11.00
N GLN A 91 11.27 17.62 10.85
CA GLN A 91 10.67 18.94 10.66
C GLN A 91 9.95 19.06 9.31
N ALA A 92 10.54 18.49 8.26
CA ALA A 92 9.94 18.48 6.94
C ALA A 92 8.65 17.63 6.90
N ALA A 93 8.67 16.45 7.51
CA ALA A 93 7.49 15.59 7.66
C ALA A 93 6.37 16.31 8.44
N ALA A 94 6.71 16.96 9.56
CA ALA A 94 5.75 17.74 10.34
C ALA A 94 5.18 18.94 9.55
N LEU A 95 5.99 19.60 8.72
CA LEU A 95 5.53 20.66 7.82
C LEU A 95 4.55 20.13 6.78
N TRP A 96 4.85 18.99 6.15
CA TRP A 96 3.96 18.35 5.18
C TRP A 96 2.59 17.99 5.78
N VAL A 97 2.57 17.38 6.97
CA VAL A 97 1.32 17.04 7.67
C VAL A 97 0.48 18.30 7.92
N ARG A 98 1.08 19.33 8.51
CA ARG A 98 0.38 20.60 8.79
C ARG A 98 -0.06 21.33 7.50
N ALA A 99 0.74 21.22 6.43
CA ALA A 99 0.42 21.81 5.14
C ALA A 99 -0.85 21.18 4.56
N ILE A 100 -0.99 19.86 4.64
CA ILE A 100 -2.18 19.16 4.14
C ILE A 100 -3.40 19.40 5.03
N ASP A 101 -3.22 19.45 6.36
CA ASP A 101 -4.29 19.83 7.29
C ASP A 101 -4.91 21.20 6.91
N THR A 102 -4.10 22.11 6.37
CA THR A 102 -4.54 23.45 5.93
C THR A 102 -4.93 23.52 4.45
N ARG A 103 -4.25 22.74 3.60
CA ARG A 103 -4.38 22.73 2.14
C ARG A 103 -4.49 21.27 1.64
N PRO A 104 -5.67 20.64 1.75
CA PRO A 104 -5.85 19.22 1.41
C PRO A 104 -5.43 18.85 -0.02
N GLN A 105 -5.49 19.79 -0.97
CA GLN A 105 -5.04 19.60 -2.34
C GLN A 105 -3.55 19.19 -2.48
N LEU A 106 -2.75 19.45 -1.44
CA LEU A 106 -1.35 19.03 -1.38
C LEU A 106 -1.17 17.52 -1.16
N ALA A 107 -2.22 16.80 -0.77
CA ALA A 107 -2.18 15.33 -0.63
C ALA A 107 -1.76 14.65 -1.93
N SER A 108 -2.27 15.11 -3.09
CA SER A 108 -1.89 14.59 -4.41
C SER A 108 -0.40 14.73 -4.71
N ARG A 109 0.23 15.81 -4.23
CA ARG A 109 1.66 16.06 -4.41
C ARG A 109 2.46 15.18 -3.45
N LEU A 110 2.06 15.09 -2.20
CA LEU A 110 2.71 14.21 -1.22
C LEU A 110 2.61 12.74 -1.63
N TYR A 111 1.45 12.29 -2.11
CA TYR A 111 1.25 10.95 -2.65
C TYR A 111 2.29 10.62 -3.71
N ARG A 112 2.48 11.51 -4.70
CA ARG A 112 3.50 11.35 -5.75
C ARG A 112 4.93 11.27 -5.21
N LEU A 113 5.25 12.02 -4.15
CA LEU A 113 6.57 11.94 -3.51
C LEU A 113 6.77 10.63 -2.76
N LEU A 114 5.73 10.11 -2.12
CA LEU A 114 5.75 8.85 -1.36
C LEU A 114 5.71 7.61 -2.24
N ASP A 115 5.04 7.68 -3.40
CA ASP A 115 4.93 6.60 -4.39
C ASP A 115 6.17 6.48 -5.27
N ALA A 116 7.08 7.46 -5.22
CA ALA A 116 8.34 7.40 -5.94
C ALA A 116 9.18 6.18 -5.52
N PRO A 117 9.93 5.52 -6.43
CA PRO A 117 10.76 4.35 -6.10
C PRO A 117 11.76 4.59 -4.97
N SER A 118 12.25 5.83 -4.85
CA SER A 118 13.09 6.29 -3.74
C SER A 118 12.48 7.57 -3.19
N PRO A 119 11.61 7.48 -2.16
CA PRO A 119 10.96 8.65 -1.59
C PRO A 119 11.99 9.65 -1.05
N PRO A 120 11.81 10.95 -1.36
CA PRO A 120 12.63 12.02 -0.80
C PRO A 120 12.65 12.03 0.72
N SER A 121 13.77 12.47 1.30
CA SER A 121 14.02 12.44 2.75
C SER A 121 12.96 13.21 3.55
N ASP A 122 12.43 14.30 2.99
CA ASP A 122 11.39 15.13 3.62
C ASP A 122 10.03 14.45 3.82
N VAL A 123 9.75 13.36 3.10
CA VAL A 123 8.45 12.67 3.19
C VAL A 123 8.53 11.31 3.89
N ARG A 124 9.73 10.76 4.12
CA ARG A 124 9.94 9.40 4.66
C ARG A 124 9.27 9.17 6.01
N ARG A 125 9.29 10.19 6.87
CA ARG A 125 8.83 10.09 8.26
C ARG A 125 7.41 10.61 8.46
N VAL A 126 6.69 10.95 7.38
CA VAL A 126 5.33 11.53 7.47
C VAL A 126 4.38 10.63 8.26
N CYS A 127 4.46 9.31 8.09
CA CYS A 127 3.62 8.37 8.82
C CYS A 127 3.79 8.45 10.35
N GLU A 128 4.97 8.84 10.85
CA GLU A 128 5.24 8.98 12.29
C GLU A 128 4.52 10.17 12.93
N PHE A 129 4.12 11.15 12.12
CA PHE A 129 3.39 12.34 12.57
C PHE A 129 1.88 12.24 12.31
N LEU A 130 1.42 11.08 11.84
CA LEU A 130 0.02 10.84 11.53
C LEU A 130 -0.62 9.92 12.57
N GLN A 131 -1.79 10.33 13.03
CA GLN A 131 -2.72 9.48 13.76
C GLN A 131 -4.08 9.58 13.09
N ALA A 132 -4.60 8.46 12.59
CA ALA A 132 -5.88 8.41 11.88
C ALA A 132 -7.04 9.04 12.65
N SER A 133 -7.08 8.87 13.98
CA SER A 133 -8.09 9.45 14.86
C SER A 133 -8.06 10.98 14.88
N GLU A 134 -6.88 11.58 14.77
CA GLU A 134 -6.69 13.03 14.79
C GLU A 134 -6.85 13.66 13.41
N ARG A 135 -6.51 12.93 12.35
CA ARG A 135 -6.42 13.46 10.97
C ARG A 135 -7.16 12.59 9.95
N PRO A 136 -8.47 12.34 10.12
CA PRO A 136 -9.22 11.47 9.21
C PRO A 136 -9.25 12.01 7.78
N ASN A 137 -9.30 13.35 7.61
CA ASN A 137 -9.34 13.98 6.29
C ASN A 137 -8.03 13.79 5.50
N PHE A 138 -6.88 13.83 6.18
CA PHE A 138 -5.59 13.57 5.57
C PHE A 138 -5.56 12.14 5.04
N ILE A 139 -5.91 11.18 5.88
CA ILE A 139 -5.88 9.76 5.54
C ILE A 139 -6.86 9.46 4.39
N ALA A 140 -8.06 10.03 4.44
CA ALA A 140 -9.05 9.91 3.37
C ALA A 140 -8.55 10.50 2.03
N ALA A 141 -7.87 11.66 2.06
CA ALA A 141 -7.28 12.25 0.86
C ALA A 141 -6.18 11.35 0.27
N MET A 142 -5.30 10.79 1.11
CA MET A 142 -4.26 9.86 0.65
C MET A 142 -4.82 8.58 0.06
N ALA A 143 -5.88 8.02 0.67
CA ALA A 143 -6.57 6.85 0.15
C ALA A 143 -7.30 7.15 -1.17
N ALA A 144 -7.90 8.33 -1.31
CA ALA A 144 -8.54 8.75 -2.55
C ALA A 144 -7.54 8.84 -3.71
N GLU A 145 -6.33 9.39 -3.47
CA GLU A 145 -5.26 9.42 -4.48
C GLU A 145 -4.81 8.00 -4.86
N PHE A 146 -4.66 7.10 -3.87
CA PHE A 146 -4.35 5.69 -4.12
C PHE A 146 -5.39 5.02 -5.01
N PHE A 147 -6.68 5.06 -4.63
CA PHE A 147 -7.74 4.42 -5.41
C PHE A 147 -7.95 5.07 -6.77
N SER A 148 -7.69 6.37 -6.91
CA SER A 148 -7.71 7.05 -8.20
C SER A 148 -6.61 6.55 -9.14
N ALA A 149 -5.44 6.16 -8.61
CA ALA A 149 -4.32 5.66 -9.41
C ALA A 149 -4.38 4.14 -9.64
N ALA A 150 -4.76 3.38 -8.62
CA ALA A 150 -4.74 1.92 -8.58
C ALA A 150 -6.07 1.26 -9.00
N GLY A 151 -7.17 2.01 -8.98
CA GLY A 151 -8.52 1.50 -9.18
C GLY A 151 -9.25 1.22 -7.86
N GLU A 152 -10.58 1.23 -7.92
CA GLU A 152 -11.43 1.06 -6.74
C GLU A 152 -11.24 -0.33 -6.12
N GLY A 153 -11.04 -0.37 -4.80
CA GLY A 153 -10.86 -1.62 -4.06
C GLY A 153 -9.50 -2.30 -4.24
N ALA A 154 -8.52 -1.64 -4.88
CA ALA A 154 -7.15 -2.13 -4.95
C ALA A 154 -6.54 -2.37 -3.55
N VAL A 155 -5.63 -3.34 -3.46
CA VAL A 155 -4.99 -3.75 -2.21
C VAL A 155 -3.52 -3.31 -2.22
N PRO A 156 -3.11 -2.39 -1.33
CA PRO A 156 -1.71 -1.99 -1.23
C PRO A 156 -0.89 -3.05 -0.49
N VAL A 157 0.26 -3.41 -1.05
CA VAL A 157 1.24 -4.35 -0.47
C VAL A 157 2.62 -3.72 -0.47
N ALA A 158 3.41 -3.91 0.59
CA ALA A 158 4.75 -3.34 0.65
C ALA A 158 5.68 -3.95 -0.42
N VAL A 159 6.42 -3.09 -1.12
CA VAL A 159 7.54 -3.50 -1.98
C VAL A 159 8.56 -4.32 -1.16
N GLY A 160 8.90 -5.52 -1.66
CA GLY A 160 9.85 -6.41 -0.99
C GLY A 160 9.30 -7.19 0.20
N SER A 161 7.98 -7.15 0.45
CA SER A 161 7.36 -8.00 1.46
C SER A 161 7.33 -9.45 1.00
N GLU A 162 7.87 -10.35 1.83
CA GLU A 162 7.61 -11.78 1.70
C GLU A 162 6.19 -12.06 2.22
N LEU A 163 5.25 -12.26 1.29
CA LEU A 163 3.89 -12.61 1.68
C LEU A 163 3.77 -14.11 1.88
N PRO A 164 3.09 -14.56 2.95
CA PRO A 164 2.82 -15.97 3.18
C PRO A 164 1.74 -16.54 2.22
N ILE A 165 1.25 -15.74 1.27
CA ILE A 165 0.18 -16.08 0.33
C ILE A 165 0.66 -15.78 -1.08
N SER A 166 0.28 -16.63 -2.03
CA SER A 166 0.44 -16.34 -3.46
C SER A 166 -0.41 -15.12 -3.84
N LEU A 167 0.23 -14.10 -4.39
CA LEU A 167 -0.44 -12.89 -4.88
C LEU A 167 -1.52 -13.21 -5.93
N GLY A 168 -1.26 -14.21 -6.79
CA GLY A 168 -2.23 -14.64 -7.81
C GLY A 168 -3.50 -15.23 -7.21
N ASP A 169 -3.40 -15.95 -6.08
CA ASP A 169 -4.56 -16.52 -5.40
C ASP A 169 -5.42 -15.42 -4.76
N VAL A 170 -4.77 -14.36 -4.26
CA VAL A 170 -5.44 -13.20 -3.70
C VAL A 170 -6.21 -12.44 -4.79
N GLU A 171 -5.57 -12.18 -5.94
CA GLU A 171 -6.23 -11.52 -7.07
C GLU A 171 -7.40 -12.33 -7.60
N ALA A 172 -7.22 -13.64 -7.79
CA ALA A 172 -8.25 -14.54 -8.30
C ALA A 172 -9.45 -14.65 -7.34
N THR A 173 -9.20 -14.70 -6.02
CA THR A 173 -10.27 -14.92 -5.04
C THR A 173 -11.02 -13.64 -4.70
N LEU A 174 -10.31 -12.50 -4.61
CA LEU A 174 -10.93 -11.22 -4.24
C LEU A 174 -11.41 -10.43 -5.45
N ASN A 175 -10.99 -10.80 -6.66
CA ASN A 175 -11.22 -10.03 -7.88
C ASN A 175 -10.82 -8.55 -7.72
N LYS A 176 -9.68 -8.34 -7.04
CA LYS A 176 -9.12 -7.02 -6.70
C LYS A 176 -7.67 -6.94 -7.14
N ALA A 177 -7.27 -5.80 -7.70
CA ALA A 177 -5.90 -5.56 -8.12
C ALA A 177 -4.97 -5.40 -6.91
N ILE A 178 -3.80 -6.03 -6.96
CA ILE A 178 -2.77 -5.85 -5.94
C ILE A 178 -1.75 -4.83 -6.45
N VAL A 179 -1.47 -3.82 -5.63
CA VAL A 179 -0.54 -2.74 -5.98
C VAL A 179 0.60 -2.69 -4.99
N MET A 180 1.83 -2.80 -5.51
CA MET A 180 3.03 -2.72 -4.71
C MET A 180 3.35 -1.25 -4.40
N VAL A 181 3.39 -0.89 -3.12
CA VAL A 181 3.59 0.48 -2.63
C VAL A 181 4.81 0.55 -1.68
N PRO A 182 5.50 1.69 -1.60
CA PRO A 182 6.57 1.88 -0.63
C PRO A 182 6.07 1.76 0.83
N PRO A 183 6.89 1.26 1.77
CA PRO A 183 6.45 1.01 3.15
C PRO A 183 5.88 2.24 3.87
N GLY A 184 6.44 3.43 3.61
CA GLY A 184 5.95 4.68 4.19
C GLY A 184 4.53 5.03 3.72
N LEU A 185 4.23 4.79 2.43
CA LEU A 185 2.88 4.98 1.88
C LEU A 185 1.91 3.92 2.42
N LEU A 186 2.34 2.66 2.51
CA LEU A 186 1.53 1.57 3.07
C LEU A 186 1.12 1.88 4.52
N ALA A 187 2.04 2.37 5.35
CA ALA A 187 1.77 2.71 6.75
C ALA A 187 0.72 3.83 6.90
N ILE A 188 0.58 4.70 5.90
CA ILE A 188 -0.48 5.72 5.86
C ILE A 188 -1.80 5.11 5.40
N LEU A 189 -1.78 4.31 4.33
CA LEU A 189 -2.98 3.68 3.76
C LEU A 189 -3.64 2.69 4.73
N GLN A 190 -2.85 1.93 5.50
CA GLN A 190 -3.35 0.99 6.50
C GLN A 190 -4.11 1.66 7.66
N GLN A 191 -3.96 2.98 7.83
CA GLN A 191 -4.75 3.73 8.80
C GLN A 191 -6.14 4.12 8.26
N CYS A 192 -6.41 3.91 6.98
CA CYS A 192 -7.68 4.27 6.36
C CYS A 192 -8.74 3.17 6.54
N PRO A 193 -9.92 3.50 7.11
CA PRO A 193 -11.04 2.56 7.14
C PRO A 193 -11.51 2.31 5.70
N GLY A 194 -11.28 1.10 5.17
CA GLY A 194 -11.65 0.71 3.81
C GLY A 194 -10.50 0.16 2.96
N VAL A 195 -9.25 0.41 3.37
CA VAL A 195 -8.09 -0.27 2.79
C VAL A 195 -7.95 -1.62 3.46
N LEU A 196 -8.02 -2.70 2.68
CA LEU A 196 -7.88 -4.05 3.21
C LEU A 196 -6.42 -4.34 3.60
N THR A 197 -6.24 -4.88 4.79
CA THR A 197 -4.95 -5.41 5.26
C THR A 197 -4.76 -6.86 4.83
N ILE A 198 -3.51 -7.33 4.83
CA ILE A 198 -3.17 -8.72 4.50
C ILE A 198 -3.86 -9.70 5.46
N ASP A 199 -3.97 -9.35 6.74
CA ASP A 199 -4.62 -10.21 7.74
C ASP A 199 -6.13 -10.35 7.49
N GLU A 200 -6.79 -9.26 7.11
CA GLU A 200 -8.20 -9.28 6.71
C GLU A 200 -8.40 -10.10 5.44
N ILE A 201 -7.48 -10.00 4.48
CA ILE A 201 -7.48 -10.83 3.28
C ILE A 201 -7.34 -12.30 3.65
N GLN A 202 -6.42 -12.68 4.53
CA GLN A 202 -6.28 -14.06 4.99
C GLN A 202 -7.55 -14.56 5.68
N GLN A 203 -8.19 -13.75 6.51
CA GLN A 203 -9.45 -14.13 7.12
C GLN A 203 -10.56 -14.32 6.09
N GLN A 204 -10.63 -13.45 5.07
CA GLN A 204 -11.61 -13.59 3.99
C GLN A 204 -11.35 -14.86 3.17
N LEU A 205 -10.10 -15.15 2.82
CA LEU A 205 -9.71 -16.38 2.12
C LEU A 205 -10.06 -17.63 2.95
N ARG A 206 -9.80 -17.62 4.26
CA ARG A 206 -10.17 -18.74 5.14
C ARG A 206 -11.68 -18.93 5.26
N ARG A 207 -12.47 -17.84 5.21
CA ARG A 207 -13.93 -17.91 5.21
C ARG A 207 -14.50 -18.35 3.87
N ALA A 208 -13.84 -17.99 2.77
CA ALA A 208 -14.22 -18.39 1.41
C ALA A 208 -13.75 -19.80 1.05
N ALA A 209 -12.77 -20.35 1.78
CA ALA A 209 -12.30 -21.70 1.57
C ALA A 209 -13.45 -22.71 1.76
N PRO A 210 -13.63 -23.66 0.83
CA PRO A 210 -14.62 -24.71 1.01
C PRO A 210 -14.34 -25.47 2.31
N PRO A 211 -15.38 -26.01 2.97
CA PRO A 211 -15.18 -26.81 4.17
C PRO A 211 -14.17 -27.93 3.86
N PRO A 212 -13.26 -28.25 4.79
CA PRO A 212 -12.30 -29.32 4.58
C PRO A 212 -13.06 -30.59 4.20
N PRO A 213 -12.55 -31.38 3.23
CA PRO A 213 -13.20 -32.63 2.86
C PRO A 213 -13.39 -33.49 4.12
N PRO A 214 -14.53 -34.21 4.23
CA PRO A 214 -14.77 -35.07 5.38
C PRO A 214 -13.58 -36.01 5.56
N PRO A 215 -13.14 -36.27 6.80
CA PRO A 215 -12.02 -37.17 7.03
C PRO A 215 -12.33 -38.55 6.42
N PRO A 216 -11.33 -39.21 5.82
CA PRO A 216 -11.53 -40.54 5.26
C PRO A 216 -11.98 -41.50 6.36
N LEU A 217 -13.03 -42.26 6.07
CA LEU A 217 -13.53 -43.32 6.93
C LEU A 217 -12.50 -44.45 6.96
N PRO A 218 -12.05 -44.88 8.15
CA PRO A 218 -11.14 -46.01 8.25
C PRO A 218 -11.77 -47.26 7.65
N TRP A 219 -11.06 -47.97 6.76
CA TRP A 219 -11.55 -49.20 6.14
C TRP A 219 -12.05 -50.24 7.17
N ALA A 220 -11.38 -50.32 8.32
CA ALA A 220 -11.75 -51.20 9.41
C ALA A 220 -13.14 -50.89 10.01
N SER A 221 -13.54 -49.61 10.00
CA SER A 221 -14.80 -49.13 10.58
C SER A 221 -16.02 -49.32 9.67
N LEU A 222 -15.81 -49.66 8.40
CA LEU A 222 -16.90 -49.80 7.44
C LEU A 222 -17.66 -51.13 7.63
N PRO A 223 -19.00 -51.11 7.59
CA PRO A 223 -19.81 -52.31 7.46
C PRO A 223 -19.46 -53.13 6.21
N GLU A 224 -19.64 -54.46 6.28
CA GLU A 224 -19.22 -55.35 5.19
C GLU A 224 -19.96 -55.08 3.87
N GLU A 225 -21.20 -54.62 3.93
CA GLU A 225 -22.00 -54.24 2.76
C GLU A 225 -21.32 -53.13 1.96
N TYR A 226 -20.82 -52.08 2.62
CA TYR A 226 -20.10 -50.99 1.95
C TYR A 226 -18.74 -51.43 1.40
N LYS A 227 -18.03 -52.33 2.12
CA LYS A 227 -16.77 -52.92 1.63
C LYS A 227 -17.00 -53.73 0.34
N GLN A 228 -18.11 -54.46 0.25
CA GLN A 228 -18.47 -55.21 -0.94
C GLN A 228 -18.77 -54.28 -2.12
N VAL A 229 -19.52 -53.20 -1.89
CA VAL A 229 -19.79 -52.18 -2.91
C VAL A 229 -18.48 -51.57 -3.43
N ALA A 230 -17.56 -51.18 -2.54
CA ALA A 230 -16.27 -50.61 -2.94
C ALA A 230 -15.41 -51.60 -3.74
N ARG A 231 -15.33 -52.87 -3.33
CA ARG A 231 -14.64 -53.93 -4.08
C ARG A 231 -15.28 -54.19 -5.45
N HIS A 232 -16.60 -54.13 -5.53
CA HIS A 232 -17.33 -54.29 -6.78
C HIS A 232 -17.05 -53.13 -7.73
N ALA A 233 -17.07 -51.89 -7.23
CA ALA A 233 -16.70 -50.70 -8.00
C ALA A 233 -15.26 -50.78 -8.54
N ALA A 234 -14.29 -51.19 -7.71
CA ALA A 234 -12.92 -51.40 -8.18
C ALA A 234 -12.81 -52.47 -9.27
N THR A 235 -13.64 -53.52 -9.19
CA THR A 235 -13.70 -54.55 -10.24
C THR A 235 -14.23 -53.97 -11.56
N LEU A 236 -15.26 -53.12 -11.51
CA LEU A 236 -15.78 -52.44 -12.70
C LEU A 236 -14.74 -51.50 -13.34
N VAL A 237 -13.98 -50.76 -12.54
CA VAL A 237 -12.89 -49.89 -13.04
C VAL A 237 -11.79 -50.71 -13.70
N ARG A 238 -11.39 -51.84 -13.10
CA ARG A 238 -10.43 -52.78 -13.70
C ARG A 238 -10.92 -53.33 -15.04
N LEU A 239 -12.19 -53.69 -15.13
CA LEU A 239 -12.81 -54.15 -16.38
C LEU A 239 -12.89 -53.03 -17.43
N GLY A 240 -12.97 -51.77 -17.00
CA GLY A 240 -12.97 -50.58 -17.86
C GLY A 240 -11.60 -50.19 -18.44
N GLY A 241 -10.52 -50.88 -18.04
CA GLY A 241 -9.19 -50.73 -18.65
C GLY A 241 -8.07 -50.30 -17.70
N ASP A 242 -8.38 -49.93 -16.45
CA ASP A 242 -7.36 -49.59 -15.46
C ASP A 242 -7.06 -50.79 -14.53
N VAL A 243 -6.18 -51.68 -15.01
CA VAL A 243 -5.85 -52.95 -14.34
C VAL A 243 -5.11 -52.74 -13.01
N ALA A 244 -4.50 -51.57 -12.80
CA ALA A 244 -3.72 -51.25 -11.60
C ALA A 244 -4.58 -50.66 -10.47
N PHE A 245 -5.83 -50.29 -10.75
CA PHE A 245 -6.72 -49.68 -9.76
C PHE A 245 -7.00 -50.64 -8.59
N ASP A 246 -6.91 -50.17 -7.36
CA ASP A 246 -7.28 -50.92 -6.16
C ASP A 246 -8.03 -50.03 -5.18
N VAL A 247 -8.87 -50.64 -4.35
CA VAL A 247 -9.66 -49.90 -3.36
C VAL A 247 -8.77 -49.17 -2.35
N SER A 248 -7.55 -49.67 -2.11
CA SER A 248 -6.56 -49.02 -1.25
C SER A 248 -6.04 -47.68 -1.81
N LEU A 249 -6.29 -47.37 -3.08
CA LEU A 249 -5.89 -46.12 -3.73
C LEU A 249 -6.95 -45.02 -3.62
N VAL A 250 -8.06 -45.28 -2.92
CA VAL A 250 -9.20 -44.36 -2.82
C VAL A 250 -9.57 -44.12 -1.37
N ASP A 251 -9.67 -42.84 -1.01
CA ASP A 251 -10.23 -42.41 0.26
C ASP A 251 -11.76 -42.49 0.22
N LEU A 252 -12.34 -43.28 1.13
CA LEU A 252 -13.79 -43.34 1.31
C LEU A 252 -14.21 -42.25 2.28
N VAL A 253 -15.03 -41.31 1.82
CA VAL A 253 -15.53 -40.21 2.64
C VAL A 253 -17.03 -40.37 2.88
N ASP A 254 -17.50 -39.97 4.07
CA ASP A 254 -18.93 -39.90 4.35
C ASP A 254 -19.51 -38.68 3.65
N ALA A 255 -20.07 -38.88 2.46
CA ALA A 255 -20.75 -37.81 1.73
C ALA A 255 -22.18 -37.66 2.26
N PRO A 256 -22.68 -36.43 2.50
CA PRO A 256 -24.11 -36.25 2.75
C PRO A 256 -24.88 -36.85 1.58
N ALA A 257 -25.94 -37.62 1.88
CA ALA A 257 -26.72 -38.32 0.88
C ALA A 257 -27.01 -37.39 -0.31
N ALA A 258 -26.46 -37.73 -1.48
CA ALA A 258 -26.77 -36.98 -2.69
C ALA A 258 -28.30 -36.93 -2.84
N PRO A 259 -28.87 -35.77 -3.23
CA PRO A 259 -30.31 -35.69 -3.48
C PRO A 259 -30.65 -36.83 -4.43
N THR A 260 -31.59 -37.69 -4.01
CA THR A 260 -31.97 -38.88 -4.74
C THR A 260 -32.23 -38.45 -6.19
N PRO A 261 -31.51 -38.99 -7.19
CA PRO A 261 -31.73 -38.60 -8.56
C PRO A 261 -33.20 -38.86 -8.84
N LEU A 262 -33.94 -37.82 -9.24
CA LEU A 262 -35.31 -37.94 -9.70
C LEU A 262 -35.27 -38.90 -10.89
N LEU A 263 -35.65 -40.15 -10.64
CA LEU A 263 -35.84 -41.14 -11.69
C LEU A 263 -36.97 -40.62 -12.56
N ASP A 264 -36.73 -40.54 -13.87
CA ASP A 264 -37.79 -40.21 -14.80
C ASP A 264 -38.84 -41.34 -14.75
N PRO A 265 -40.10 -41.06 -14.35
CA PRO A 265 -41.12 -42.08 -14.18
C PRO A 265 -41.47 -42.81 -15.47
N ARG A 266 -41.00 -42.33 -16.64
CA ARG A 266 -41.20 -42.98 -17.94
C ARG A 266 -40.10 -43.96 -18.32
N THR A 267 -38.87 -43.76 -17.85
CA THR A 267 -37.71 -44.53 -18.32
C THR A 267 -37.02 -45.31 -17.21
N GLY A 268 -37.27 -44.99 -15.93
CA GLY A 268 -36.61 -45.63 -14.80
C GLY A 268 -35.10 -45.39 -14.77
N LEU A 269 -34.60 -44.45 -15.59
CA LEU A 269 -33.20 -44.07 -15.66
C LEU A 269 -32.97 -42.76 -14.87
N PRO A 270 -31.77 -42.57 -14.30
CA PRO A 270 -31.43 -41.30 -13.66
C PRO A 270 -31.50 -40.17 -14.69
N ALA A 271 -32.23 -39.10 -14.37
CA ALA A 271 -32.28 -37.92 -15.22
C ALA A 271 -30.85 -37.38 -15.43
N PRO A 272 -30.45 -37.02 -16.66
CA PRO A 272 -29.15 -36.44 -16.91
C PRO A 272 -29.00 -35.18 -16.05
N PRO A 273 -27.79 -34.89 -15.52
CA PRO A 273 -27.58 -33.66 -14.77
C PRO A 273 -28.00 -32.48 -15.65
N LEU A 274 -28.89 -31.63 -15.13
CA LEU A 274 -29.19 -30.35 -15.74
C LEU A 274 -27.87 -29.60 -15.85
N ALA A 275 -27.31 -29.56 -17.06
CA ALA A 275 -26.25 -28.63 -17.37
C ALA A 275 -26.82 -27.25 -17.05
N ALA A 276 -26.27 -26.60 -16.02
CA ALA A 276 -26.48 -25.19 -15.79
C ALA A 276 -25.95 -24.46 -17.02
N PHE A 277 -26.84 -24.18 -17.96
CA PHE A 277 -26.61 -23.14 -18.95
C PHE A 277 -26.84 -21.82 -18.22
N ASP A 278 -25.75 -21.22 -17.75
CA ASP A 278 -25.72 -19.79 -17.53
C ASP A 278 -25.89 -19.09 -18.88
N VAL A 279 -26.93 -18.27 -18.97
CA VAL A 279 -27.15 -17.27 -20.02
C VAL A 279 -26.92 -15.90 -19.40
#